data_AF-A0A059LKB6-F1
#
_entry.id   AF-A0A059LKB6-F1
#
_cell.length_a   1.000
_cell.length_b   1.000
_cell.length_c   1.000
_cell.angle_alpha   90.00
_cell.angle_beta   90.00
_cell.angle_gamma   90.00
#
_symmetry.space_group_name_H-M   'P 1'
#
loop_
_entity.id
_entity.type
_entity.pdbx_description
1 polymer ?
#
loop_
_entity_poly.entity_id
_entity_poly.type
_entity_poly.pdbx_seq_one_letter_code
_entity_poly.pdbx_strand_id
1 'polypeptide(L)'
;MASVEQVVGRLGATAGLNPPGALRCTGPMSQSQLQSLVDDLVDDSTAESLDLSGCDLGDAAGDVLSRVVAFNTSLHSIFLRNNGIGSNGAQCLANALQSYNSGALRTLDLQGRQRLQTSLF
;
A
#
# COMPACT_ATOMS: atom_id res chain seq x y z
N MET A 1 -14.59 5.23 -13.34
CA MET A 1 -13.73 4.05 -13.19
C MET A 1 -12.33 4.46 -13.65
N ALA A 2 -11.48 4.91 -12.73
CA ALA A 2 -10.06 5.03 -13.02
C ALA A 2 -9.55 3.59 -13.06
N SER A 3 -9.12 3.10 -14.22
CA SER A 3 -8.50 1.78 -14.33
C SER A 3 -7.13 1.84 -13.67
N VAL A 4 -6.63 0.76 -13.06
CA VAL A 4 -5.25 0.66 -12.56
C VAL A 4 -4.20 1.15 -13.57
N GLU A 5 -4.49 1.02 -14.87
CA GLU A 5 -3.64 1.55 -15.95
C GLU A 5 -3.57 3.09 -15.98
N GLN A 6 -4.66 3.78 -15.66
CA GLN A 6 -4.67 5.24 -15.53
C GLN A 6 -3.88 5.70 -14.29
N VAL A 7 -3.96 4.94 -13.20
CA VAL A 7 -3.20 5.21 -11.98
C VAL A 7 -1.69 5.10 -12.23
N VAL A 8 -1.26 4.07 -12.97
CA VAL A 8 0.13 3.92 -13.43
C VAL A 8 0.57 5.10 -14.29
N GLY A 9 -0.26 5.51 -15.24
CA GLY A 9 0.02 6.66 -16.10
C GLY A 9 0.21 7.97 -15.32
N ARG A 10 -0.51 8.15 -14.21
CA ARG A 10 -0.40 9.35 -13.33
C ARG A 10 0.82 9.32 -12.43
N LEU A 11 1.22 8.15 -11.97
CA LEU A 11 2.42 7.97 -11.13
C LEU A 11 3.72 7.99 -11.95
N GLY A 12 3.65 7.72 -13.26
CA GLY A 12 4.76 7.82 -14.19
C GLY A 12 5.68 6.59 -14.15
N ALA A 13 6.98 6.77 -14.44
CA ALA A 13 7.97 5.68 -14.53
C ALA A 13 8.19 4.91 -13.21
N THR A 14 7.60 5.37 -12.11
CA THR A 14 7.65 4.74 -10.81
C THR A 14 6.55 3.70 -10.63
N ALA A 15 5.52 3.66 -11.47
CA ALA A 15 4.45 2.67 -11.37
C ALA A 15 4.47 1.68 -12.55
N GLY A 16 4.14 0.42 -12.27
CA GLY A 16 4.09 -0.64 -13.29
C GLY A 16 3.03 -1.69 -12.98
N LEU A 17 2.57 -2.37 -14.04
CA LEU A 17 1.66 -3.51 -13.97
C LEU A 17 2.43 -4.80 -14.20
N ASN A 18 2.51 -5.66 -13.20
CA ASN A 18 3.11 -6.98 -13.37
C ASN A 18 2.73 -7.89 -12.19
N PRO A 19 1.82 -8.88 -12.33
CA PRO A 19 0.90 -9.24 -13.44
C PRO A 19 -0.31 -8.28 -13.65
N PRO A 20 -1.23 -8.50 -14.64
CA PRO A 20 -2.47 -7.71 -14.76
C PRO A 20 -3.26 -7.67 -13.44
N GLY A 21 -3.66 -6.48 -13.01
CA GLY A 21 -4.29 -6.25 -11.70
C GLY A 21 -3.31 -6.04 -10.53
N ALA A 22 -2.00 -6.16 -10.76
CA ALA A 22 -0.97 -5.85 -9.75
C ALA A 22 -0.37 -4.47 -9.98
N LEU A 23 -0.68 -3.52 -9.11
CA LEU A 23 -0.10 -2.19 -9.12
C LEU A 23 1.18 -2.17 -8.30
N ARG A 24 2.31 -1.85 -8.92
CA ARG A 24 3.59 -1.73 -8.23
C ARG A 24 4.15 -0.33 -8.35
N CYS A 25 4.49 0.29 -7.22
CA CYS A 25 5.16 1.58 -7.17
C CYS A 25 6.60 1.42 -6.69
N THR A 26 7.54 2.14 -7.29
CA THR A 26 8.97 2.12 -7.00
C THR A 26 9.48 3.53 -6.75
N GLY A 27 10.21 3.74 -5.65
CA GLY A 27 10.79 5.03 -5.30
C GLY A 27 9.94 5.81 -4.28
N PRO A 28 10.52 6.89 -3.72
CA PRO A 28 9.90 7.64 -2.63
C PRO A 28 8.60 8.29 -3.08
N MET A 29 7.56 8.15 -2.26
CA MET A 29 6.22 8.66 -2.52
C MET A 29 5.86 9.70 -1.47
N SER A 30 5.42 10.88 -1.89
CA SER A 30 4.89 11.89 -0.97
C SER A 30 3.52 11.47 -0.42
N GLN A 31 3.13 12.04 0.71
CA GLN A 31 1.79 11.85 1.28
C GLN A 31 0.66 12.21 0.28
N SER A 32 0.85 13.25 -0.54
CA SER A 32 -0.15 13.64 -1.55
C SER A 32 -0.27 12.62 -2.69
N GLN A 33 0.85 12.01 -3.10
CA GLN A 33 0.84 10.94 -4.09
C GLN A 33 0.15 9.68 -3.52
N LEU A 34 0.46 9.32 -2.27
CA LEU A 34 -0.20 8.20 -1.59
C LEU A 34 -1.70 8.44 -1.43
N GLN A 35 -2.11 9.66 -1.08
CA GLN A 35 -3.51 10.02 -0.92
C GLN A 35 -4.28 9.90 -2.23
N SER A 36 -3.74 10.47 -3.33
CA SER A 36 -4.37 10.33 -4.64
C SER A 36 -4.44 8.87 -5.10
N LEU A 37 -3.42 8.07 -4.78
CA LEU A 37 -3.40 6.64 -5.10
C LEU A 37 -4.51 5.90 -4.35
N VAL A 38 -4.67 6.17 -3.06
CA VAL A 38 -5.73 5.56 -2.25
C VAL A 38 -7.11 5.98 -2.74
N ASP A 39 -7.32 7.26 -3.06
CA ASP A 39 -8.62 7.72 -3.56
C ASP A 39 -8.97 7.06 -4.90
N ASP A 40 -7.99 6.86 -5.79
CA ASP A 40 -8.22 6.13 -7.05
C ASP A 40 -8.52 4.64 -6.80
N LEU A 41 -7.82 4.02 -5.85
CA LEU A 41 -7.98 2.60 -5.54
C LEU A 41 -9.26 2.30 -4.78
N VAL A 42 -9.80 3.20 -3.96
CA VAL A 42 -11.02 2.93 -3.17
C VAL A 42 -12.20 2.52 -4.08
N ASP A 43 -12.31 3.12 -5.25
CA ASP A 43 -13.35 2.81 -6.25
C ASP A 43 -12.88 1.85 -7.36
N ASP A 44 -11.62 1.39 -7.30
CA ASP A 44 -11.05 0.47 -8.28
C ASP A 44 -11.45 -0.98 -7.97
N SER A 45 -12.06 -1.64 -8.95
CA SER A 45 -12.52 -3.03 -8.88
C SER A 45 -11.69 -4.01 -9.71
N THR A 46 -10.56 -3.53 -10.23
CA THR A 46 -9.64 -4.26 -11.12
C THR A 46 -8.28 -4.53 -10.48
N ALA A 47 -7.90 -3.77 -9.46
CA ALA A 47 -6.70 -3.94 -8.68
C ALA A 47 -6.84 -5.13 -7.72
N GLU A 48 -6.04 -6.17 -7.94
CA GLU A 48 -5.98 -7.35 -7.08
C GLU A 48 -4.80 -7.29 -6.10
N SER A 49 -3.72 -6.59 -6.48
CA SER A 49 -2.56 -6.43 -5.60
C SER A 49 -1.91 -5.06 -5.70
N LEU A 50 -1.37 -4.60 -4.59
CA LEU A 50 -0.68 -3.32 -4.44
C LEU A 50 0.68 -3.52 -3.79
N ASP A 51 1.76 -3.23 -4.51
CA ASP A 51 3.13 -3.25 -4.00
C ASP A 51 3.66 -1.82 -3.89
N LEU A 52 3.83 -1.34 -2.66
CA LEU A 52 4.44 -0.05 -2.33
C LEU A 52 5.77 -0.25 -1.61
N SER A 53 6.45 -1.39 -1.79
CA SER A 53 7.66 -1.70 -1.06
C SER A 53 8.79 -0.71 -1.37
N GLY A 54 9.37 -0.11 -0.32
CA GLY A 54 10.48 0.83 -0.45
C GLY A 54 10.09 2.23 -0.94
N CYS A 55 8.84 2.64 -0.73
CA CYS A 55 8.31 3.96 -1.08
C CYS A 55 8.49 5.04 0.00
N ASP A 56 9.22 4.76 1.09
CA ASP A 56 9.54 5.72 2.17
C ASP A 56 8.30 6.42 2.77
N LEU A 57 7.23 5.65 2.96
CA LEU A 57 5.91 6.18 3.32
C LEU A 57 5.83 6.71 4.78
N GLY A 58 6.59 6.09 5.69
CA GLY A 58 6.58 6.41 7.12
C GLY A 58 5.30 5.98 7.86
N ASP A 59 5.23 6.31 9.14
CA ASP A 59 4.14 5.90 10.05
C ASP A 59 2.79 6.53 9.67
N ALA A 60 2.81 7.77 9.17
CA ALA A 60 1.62 8.51 8.76
C ALA A 60 0.91 7.89 7.54
N ALA A 61 1.58 7.01 6.80
CA ALA A 61 0.95 6.28 5.71
C ALA A 61 -0.08 5.24 6.18
N GLY A 62 0.02 4.78 7.43
CA GLY A 62 -0.94 3.83 7.98
C GLY A 62 -2.36 4.38 8.03
N ASP A 63 -2.52 5.68 8.29
CA ASP A 63 -3.82 6.35 8.28
C ASP A 63 -4.43 6.41 6.87
N VAL A 64 -3.62 6.82 5.89
CA VAL A 64 -4.04 6.91 4.48
C VAL A 64 -4.39 5.52 3.93
N LEU A 65 -3.53 4.52 4.16
CA LEU A 65 -3.75 3.16 3.70
C LEU A 65 -4.90 2.46 4.42
N SER A 66 -5.27 2.89 5.63
CA SER A 66 -6.43 2.36 6.34
C SER A 66 -7.73 2.53 5.52
N ARG A 67 -7.83 3.63 4.75
CA ARG A 67 -8.99 3.90 3.87
C ARG A 67 -9.09 2.89 2.74
N VAL A 68 -7.99 2.56 2.05
CA VAL A 68 -8.05 1.59 0.95
C VAL A 68 -8.42 0.21 1.49
N VAL A 69 -7.90 -0.17 2.66
CA VAL A 69 -8.23 -1.44 3.33
C VAL A 69 -9.71 -1.49 3.74
N ALA A 70 -10.30 -0.36 4.12
CA ALA A 70 -11.67 -0.30 4.59
C ALA A 70 -12.71 -0.33 3.47
N PHE A 71 -12.43 0.29 2.32
CA PHE A 71 -13.43 0.49 1.27
C PHE A 71 -13.17 -0.35 0.01
N ASN A 72 -11.93 -0.68 -0.29
CA ASN A 72 -11.64 -1.50 -1.47
C ASN A 72 -12.01 -2.97 -1.19
N THR A 73 -12.77 -3.56 -2.11
CA THR A 73 -13.27 -4.95 -2.02
C THR A 73 -12.63 -5.89 -3.05
N SER A 74 -11.69 -5.41 -3.86
CA SER A 74 -11.03 -6.16 -4.94
C SER A 74 -9.54 -6.43 -4.68
N LEU A 75 -8.90 -5.65 -3.80
CA LEU A 75 -7.52 -5.84 -3.39
C LEU A 75 -7.41 -7.05 -2.46
N HIS A 76 -6.65 -8.04 -2.89
CA HIS A 76 -6.38 -9.27 -2.16
C HIS A 76 -5.04 -9.21 -1.44
N SER A 77 -4.07 -8.45 -1.96
CA SER A 77 -2.71 -8.38 -1.41
C SER A 77 -2.15 -6.96 -1.38
N ILE A 78 -1.64 -6.53 -0.22
CA ILE A 78 -0.93 -5.25 -0.06
C ILE A 78 0.46 -5.52 0.51
N PHE A 79 1.50 -5.05 -0.19
CA PHE A 79 2.90 -5.15 0.22
C PHE A 79 3.46 -3.76 0.56
N LEU A 80 3.94 -3.61 1.79
CA LEU A 80 4.42 -2.35 2.38
C LEU A 80 5.82 -2.50 2.96
N ARG A 81 6.61 -3.41 2.40
CA ARG A 81 7.93 -3.75 2.94
C ARG A 81 8.84 -2.53 2.92
N ASN A 82 9.71 -2.41 3.92
CA ASN A 82 10.75 -1.39 3.99
C ASN A 82 10.25 0.08 3.95
N ASN A 83 8.98 0.34 4.28
CA ASN A 83 8.38 1.68 4.26
C ASN A 83 8.50 2.48 5.56
N GLY A 84 9.12 1.92 6.60
CA GLY A 84 9.24 2.60 7.89
C GLY A 84 7.89 2.80 8.60
N ILE A 85 6.90 1.95 8.30
CA ILE A 85 5.63 1.92 9.04
C ILE A 85 5.94 1.39 10.45
N GLY A 86 5.70 2.23 11.45
CA GLY A 86 5.93 1.93 12.86
C GLY A 86 4.72 1.28 13.50
N SER A 87 4.70 1.25 14.83
CA SER A 87 3.61 0.66 15.60
C SER A 87 2.28 1.39 15.42
N ASN A 88 2.26 2.72 15.28
CA ASN A 88 1.00 3.45 15.15
C ASN A 88 0.38 3.22 13.76
N GLY A 89 1.18 3.30 12.70
CA GLY A 89 0.71 3.02 11.34
C GLY A 89 0.22 1.58 11.20
N ALA A 90 0.92 0.62 11.81
CA ALA A 90 0.46 -0.77 11.87
C ALA A 90 -0.85 -0.92 12.66
N GLN A 91 -1.04 -0.17 13.75
CA GLN A 91 -2.27 -0.18 14.54
C GLN A 91 -3.46 0.41 13.76
N CYS A 92 -3.26 1.49 13.00
CA CYS A 92 -4.30 2.04 12.11
C CYS A 92 -4.75 1.01 11.08
N LEU A 93 -3.80 0.31 10.44
CA LEU A 93 -4.10 -0.76 9.49
C LEU A 93 -4.84 -1.93 10.15
N ALA A 94 -4.42 -2.35 11.35
CA ALA A 94 -5.09 -3.42 12.09
C ALA A 94 -6.54 -3.06 12.46
N ASN A 95 -6.79 -1.82 12.90
CA ASN A 95 -8.12 -1.34 13.22
C ASN A 95 -9.03 -1.33 11.97
N ALA A 96 -8.51 -0.89 10.82
CA ALA A 96 -9.24 -0.92 9.57
C ALA A 96 -9.56 -2.35 9.12
N LEU A 97 -8.61 -3.28 9.26
CA LEU A 97 -8.85 -4.69 8.98
C LEU A 97 -9.94 -5.29 9.86
N GLN A 98 -9.96 -4.93 11.15
CA GLN A 98 -10.95 -5.47 12.08
C GLN A 98 -12.36 -4.90 11.87
N SER A 99 -12.44 -3.62 11.49
CA SER A 99 -13.71 -2.89 11.43
C SER A 99 -14.39 -2.95 10.06
N TYR A 100 -13.61 -3.07 8.99
CA TYR A 100 -14.10 -2.83 7.63
C TYR A 100 -13.67 -3.87 6.60
N ASN A 101 -12.82 -4.84 6.95
CA ASN A 101 -12.42 -5.87 5.99
C ASN A 101 -13.63 -6.76 5.64
N SER A 102 -14.14 -6.59 4.43
CA SER A 102 -15.18 -7.42 3.82
C SER A 102 -14.72 -8.87 3.54
N GLY A 103 -13.46 -9.19 3.86
CA GLY A 103 -12.83 -10.48 3.59
C GLY A 103 -12.12 -10.53 2.24
N ALA A 104 -12.03 -9.43 1.50
CA ALA A 104 -11.30 -9.37 0.24
C ALA A 104 -9.79 -9.44 0.44
N LEU A 105 -9.26 -8.68 1.42
CA LEU A 105 -7.82 -8.65 1.68
C LEU A 105 -7.39 -9.95 2.38
N ARG A 106 -6.50 -10.70 1.71
CA ARG A 106 -5.92 -11.96 2.20
C ARG A 106 -4.50 -11.79 2.72
N THR A 107 -3.76 -10.84 2.16
CA THR A 107 -2.34 -10.65 2.45
C THR A 107 -2.06 -9.19 2.75
N LEU A 108 -1.49 -8.92 3.93
CA LEU A 108 -0.90 -7.63 4.28
C LEU A 108 0.54 -7.87 4.76
N ASP A 109 1.52 -7.39 4.01
CA ASP A 109 2.94 -7.54 4.34
C ASP A 109 3.54 -6.22 4.80
N LEU A 110 3.81 -6.13 6.11
CA LEU A 110 4.41 -4.98 6.77
C LEU A 110 5.87 -5.21 7.15
N GLN A 111 6.61 -6.10 6.46
CA GLN A 111 8.00 -6.38 6.83
C GLN A 111 8.82 -5.09 6.96
N GLY A 112 9.19 -4.78 8.19
CA GLY A 112 10.06 -3.66 8.50
C GLY A 112 11.46 -3.91 7.96
N ARG A 113 12.23 -2.84 7.80
CA ARG A 113 13.67 -2.97 7.56
C ARG A 113 14.24 -3.78 8.71
N GLN A 114 14.65 -5.02 8.46
CA GLN A 114 15.46 -5.73 9.44
C GLN A 114 16.73 -4.92 9.59
N ARG A 115 16.84 -4.22 10.72
CA ARG A 115 18.12 -3.68 11.16
C ARG A 115 18.98 -4.92 11.38
N LEU A 116 19.80 -5.26 10.39
CA LEU A 116 21.01 -5.99 10.65
C LEU A 116 21.81 -5.11 11.61
N GLN A 117 21.60 -5.28 12.91
CA GLN A 117 22.61 -4.93 13.88
C GLN A 117 23.75 -5.90 13.64
N THR A 118 24.63 -5.57 12.69
CA THR A 118 26.02 -5.98 12.81
C THR A 118 26.59 -5.21 14.00
N SER A 119 26.27 -5.67 15.20
CA SER A 119 27.13 -5.48 16.34
C SER A 119 28.37 -6.35 16.08
N LEU A 120 29.34 -5.83 15.32
CA LEU A 120 30.71 -6.31 15.47
C LEU A 120 31.18 -5.80 16.84
N PHE A 121 31.11 -6.67 17.84
CA PHE A 121 32.06 -6.68 18.94
C PHE A 121 33.04 -7.83 18.66
#